data_AF-A0A9Q9XNB8-F1
#
_entry.id   AF-A0A9Q9XNB8-F1
#
_cell.length_a   1.000
_cell.length_b   1.000
_cell.length_c   1.000
_cell.angle_alpha   90.00
_cell.angle_beta   90.00
_cell.angle_gamma   90.00
#
_symmetry.space_group_name_H-M   'P 1'
#
loop_
_entity.id
_entity.type
_entity.pdbx_description
1 polymer ?
#
loop_
_entity_poly.entity_id
_entity_poly.type
_entity_poly.pdbx_seq_one_letter_code
_entity_poly.pdbx_strand_id
1 'polypeptide(L)'
;MMHPQRCQTTHRQVPVTPLFSPIHVRSAAWPVPFQLPEFSRDLELILAEANNSYDATGRHFMDASVKSAIMQELAKVIFSYTAYPTNQQILSVAEALVSKFPCLRKPGSFAGLYGWQQRIKNKMHNYRAKLRSRKYSYPEIEINTLKRKHPGDAVPSKNIKKPKKAEVNYLPPHPTGESQETLEKERLELIFEITKKNNAKIIADKMNKTFSSRRVEVVSLSPSVGVFKERWPALFTEAQIKEEFRRITTVSLEETFMRKLDEYTPGLMRAKGGAAGCKMRPLLDTLNDIFEPTQHLSGEGAGFTLDRHRTLRKKRDAVVCCLINYLGERQEDLFHDCQPKGLAPILGTAGEHGNDCIIKESLLKILLSH
;
A
#
# COMPACT_ATOMS: atom_id res chain seq x y z
N MET A 1 -17.33 -19.97 67.08
CA MET A 1 -17.15 -18.64 66.47
C MET A 1 -16.03 -18.73 65.45
N MET A 2 -16.38 -18.89 64.18
CA MET A 2 -15.44 -18.95 63.06
C MET A 2 -15.21 -17.53 62.57
N HIS A 3 -14.00 -16.98 62.78
CA HIS A 3 -13.57 -15.74 62.15
C HIS A 3 -13.02 -16.03 60.75
N PRO A 4 -13.45 -15.30 59.70
CA PRO A 4 -12.93 -15.51 58.36
C PRO A 4 -11.53 -14.87 58.24
N GLN A 5 -10.54 -15.70 57.89
CA GLN A 5 -9.22 -15.24 57.49
C GLN A 5 -9.32 -14.44 56.19
N ARG A 6 -8.92 -13.17 56.28
CA ARG A 6 -8.77 -12.24 55.15
C ARG A 6 -7.60 -12.74 54.27
N CYS A 7 -7.90 -13.25 53.08
CA CYS A 7 -6.91 -13.48 52.03
C CYS A 7 -6.18 -12.17 51.71
N GLN A 8 -4.91 -12.07 52.07
CA GLN A 8 -4.02 -11.02 51.59
C GLN A 8 -3.46 -11.46 50.23
N THR A 9 -4.06 -10.97 49.16
CA THR A 9 -3.49 -11.13 47.81
C THR A 9 -2.29 -10.18 47.72
N THR A 10 -1.08 -10.72 47.88
CA THR A 10 0.17 -10.01 47.58
C THR A 10 0.18 -9.62 46.12
N HIS A 11 -0.10 -8.35 45.83
CA HIS A 11 0.03 -7.77 44.50
C HIS A 11 1.52 -7.70 44.15
N ARG A 12 2.03 -8.75 43.50
CA ARG A 12 3.39 -8.79 42.96
C ARG A 12 3.45 -7.72 41.87
N GLN A 13 3.99 -6.55 42.20
CA GLN A 13 4.32 -5.52 41.22
C GLN A 13 5.30 -6.14 40.22
N VAL A 14 4.80 -6.41 39.01
CA VAL A 14 5.66 -6.70 37.87
C VAL A 14 6.38 -5.38 37.56
N PRO A 15 7.72 -5.33 37.57
CA PRO A 15 8.43 -4.12 37.17
C PRO A 15 8.09 -3.86 35.70
N VAL A 16 7.40 -2.74 35.43
CA VAL A 16 7.29 -2.19 34.09
C VAL A 16 8.70 -1.78 33.69
N THR A 17 9.40 -2.69 33.03
CA THR A 17 10.69 -2.40 32.43
C THR A 17 10.41 -1.39 31.31
N PRO A 18 11.11 -0.26 31.23
CA PRO A 18 10.94 0.66 30.12
C PRO A 18 11.36 -0.09 28.85
N LEU A 19 10.37 -0.48 28.04
CA LEU A 19 10.57 -0.66 26.61
C LEU A 19 11.16 0.66 26.10
N PHE A 20 12.10 0.59 25.16
CA PHE A 20 12.91 1.69 24.61
C PHE A 20 14.34 1.77 25.18
N SER A 21 15.16 0.78 24.80
CA SER A 21 16.55 1.11 24.45
C SER A 21 16.52 2.11 23.29
N PRO A 22 17.42 3.12 23.25
CA PRO A 22 17.45 4.09 22.17
C PRO A 22 17.56 3.32 20.86
N ILE A 23 16.60 3.55 19.97
CA ILE A 23 16.72 3.19 18.55
C ILE A 23 18.16 3.58 18.17
N HIS A 24 18.97 2.65 17.66
CA HIS A 24 20.24 3.01 17.02
C HIS A 24 19.90 3.81 15.75
N VAL A 25 19.44 5.05 15.95
CA VAL A 25 19.23 6.06 14.92
C VAL A 25 20.64 6.37 14.44
N ARG A 26 20.90 6.10 13.18
CA ARG A 26 22.14 6.53 12.51
C ARG A 26 22.28 8.02 12.74
N SER A 27 23.14 8.42 13.68
CA SER A 27 23.23 9.81 14.14
C SER A 27 24.09 10.68 13.22
N ALA A 28 24.77 10.06 12.24
CA ALA A 28 25.66 10.76 11.33
C ALA A 28 24.86 11.39 10.18
N ALA A 29 24.95 12.71 10.06
CA ALA A 29 24.44 13.45 8.90
C ALA A 29 25.18 13.02 7.61
N TRP A 30 24.51 13.16 6.47
CA TRP A 30 25.12 12.86 5.18
C TRP A 30 26.25 13.86 4.87
N PRO A 31 27.48 13.40 4.55
CA PRO A 31 28.60 14.29 4.29
C PRO A 31 28.44 15.02 2.95
N VAL A 32 28.72 16.32 2.95
CA VAL A 32 28.72 17.18 1.76
C VAL A 32 30.06 17.96 1.74
N PRO A 33 31.02 17.62 0.85
CA PRO A 33 30.98 16.55 -0.14
C PRO A 33 31.12 15.15 0.49
N PHE A 34 30.62 14.13 -0.22
CA PHE A 34 30.70 12.75 0.25
C PHE A 34 32.15 12.28 0.37
N GLN A 35 32.50 11.65 1.49
CA GLN A 35 33.83 11.12 1.76
C GLN A 35 33.89 9.64 1.38
N LEU A 36 34.81 9.28 0.48
CA LEU A 36 35.02 7.89 0.10
C LEU A 36 35.64 7.10 1.26
N PRO A 37 35.32 5.80 1.42
CA PRO A 37 36.08 4.93 2.29
C PRO A 37 37.56 4.91 1.89
N GLU A 38 38.42 4.69 2.87
CA GLU A 38 39.75 4.20 2.60
C GLU A 38 39.65 2.78 2.05
N PHE A 39 40.10 2.58 0.80
CA PHE A 39 40.12 1.25 0.21
C PHE A 39 41.33 0.47 0.73
N SER A 40 41.27 -0.86 0.67
CA SER A 40 42.43 -1.68 1.02
C SER A 40 43.64 -1.29 0.16
N ARG A 41 44.85 -1.40 0.72
CA ARG A 41 46.11 -1.04 0.05
C ARG A 41 46.21 -1.55 -1.39
N ASP A 42 45.82 -2.81 -1.61
CA ASP A 42 45.87 -3.44 -2.93
C ASP A 42 44.91 -2.78 -3.94
N LEU A 43 43.71 -2.37 -3.49
CA LEU A 43 42.74 -1.68 -4.33
C LEU A 43 43.20 -0.27 -4.68
N GLU A 44 43.75 0.47 -3.71
CA GLU A 44 44.33 1.80 -3.97
C GLU A 44 45.49 1.71 -4.96
N LEU A 45 46.37 0.72 -4.84
CA LEU A 45 47.48 0.52 -5.78
C LEU A 45 46.99 0.22 -7.21
N ILE A 46 46.03 -0.71 -7.36
CA ILE A 46 45.45 -1.04 -8.67
C ILE A 46 44.77 0.17 -9.29
N LEU A 47 44.03 0.95 -8.49
CA LEU A 47 43.32 2.14 -8.96
C LEU A 47 44.28 3.28 -9.33
N ALA A 48 45.37 3.45 -8.59
CA ALA A 48 46.41 4.42 -8.91
C ALA A 48 47.07 4.11 -10.26
N GLU A 49 47.45 2.85 -10.49
CA GLU A 49 48.03 2.42 -11.76
C GLU A 49 47.04 2.55 -12.92
N ALA A 50 45.77 2.20 -12.68
CA ALA A 50 44.70 2.37 -13.66
C ALA A 50 44.45 3.84 -14.01
N ASN A 51 44.55 4.76 -13.05
CA ASN A 51 44.47 6.20 -13.29
C ASN A 51 45.65 6.68 -14.14
N ASN A 52 46.90 6.30 -13.81
CA ASN A 52 48.07 6.64 -14.61
C ASN A 52 47.92 6.18 -16.07
N SER A 53 47.45 4.94 -16.26
CA SER A 53 47.16 4.38 -17.57
C SER A 53 46.02 5.13 -18.30
N TYR A 54 44.99 5.57 -17.57
CA TYR A 54 43.89 6.36 -18.11
C TYR A 54 44.36 7.74 -18.57
N ASP A 55 45.21 8.41 -17.80
CA ASP A 55 45.74 9.73 -18.16
C ASP A 55 46.67 9.65 -19.38
N ALA A 56 47.44 8.55 -19.51
CA ALA A 56 48.32 8.34 -20.65
C ALA A 56 47.60 7.89 -21.94
N THR A 57 46.53 7.09 -21.82
CA THR A 57 45.95 6.39 -22.99
C THR A 57 44.45 6.63 -23.20
N GLY A 58 43.77 7.28 -22.27
CA GLY A 58 42.31 7.42 -22.24
C GLY A 58 41.55 6.11 -21.97
N ARG A 59 42.24 5.00 -21.71
CA ARG A 59 41.60 3.69 -21.53
C ARG A 59 40.94 3.57 -20.16
N HIS A 60 39.64 3.28 -20.17
CA HIS A 60 38.88 3.06 -18.95
C HIS A 60 39.25 1.75 -18.26
N PHE A 61 39.20 1.76 -16.93
CA PHE A 61 39.45 0.58 -16.12
C PHE A 61 38.29 -0.43 -16.26
N MET A 62 38.60 -1.71 -16.52
CA MET A 62 37.59 -2.72 -16.87
C MET A 62 37.42 -3.88 -15.89
N ASP A 63 38.32 -4.06 -14.92
CA ASP A 63 38.28 -5.21 -14.01
C ASP A 63 36.98 -5.24 -13.16
N ALA A 64 36.17 -6.28 -13.38
CA ALA A 64 34.90 -6.45 -12.70
C ALA A 64 35.04 -6.84 -11.23
N SER A 65 36.12 -7.54 -10.86
CA SER A 65 36.38 -8.02 -9.50
C SER A 65 36.72 -6.84 -8.57
N VAL A 66 37.63 -5.97 -9.01
CA VAL A 66 38.03 -4.73 -8.33
C VAL A 66 36.84 -3.79 -8.20
N LYS A 67 36.06 -3.60 -9.28
CA LYS A 67 34.81 -2.82 -9.22
C LYS A 67 33.81 -3.41 -8.22
N SER A 68 33.73 -4.74 -8.09
CA SER A 68 32.86 -5.38 -7.09
C SER A 68 33.33 -5.13 -5.66
N ALA A 69 34.64 -5.20 -5.42
CA ALA A 69 35.24 -4.93 -4.11
C ALA A 69 35.01 -3.47 -3.66
N ILE A 70 35.26 -2.50 -4.53
CA ILE A 70 34.93 -1.07 -4.31
C ILE A 70 33.46 -0.91 -3.92
N MET A 71 32.55 -1.57 -4.66
CA MET A 71 31.13 -1.51 -4.35
C MET A 71 30.76 -2.12 -3.00
N GLN A 72 31.51 -3.12 -2.49
CA GLN A 72 31.27 -3.65 -1.15
C GLN A 72 31.63 -2.62 -0.08
N GLU A 73 32.79 -1.99 -0.16
CA GLU A 73 33.23 -0.98 0.81
C GLU A 73 32.33 0.26 0.78
N LEU A 74 31.98 0.74 -0.43
CA LEU A 74 31.00 1.82 -0.59
C LEU A 74 29.65 1.48 0.03
N ALA A 75 29.16 0.25 -0.14
CA ALA A 75 27.87 -0.14 0.43
C ALA A 75 27.90 -0.09 1.96
N LYS A 76 29.01 -0.46 2.61
CA LYS A 76 29.15 -0.37 4.07
C LYS A 76 29.10 1.08 4.55
N VAL A 77 29.84 1.98 3.88
CA VAL A 77 29.87 3.41 4.23
C VAL A 77 28.53 4.09 3.97
N ILE A 78 27.93 3.90 2.79
CA ILE A 78 26.60 4.47 2.49
C ILE A 78 25.59 3.98 3.51
N PHE A 79 25.65 2.67 3.81
CA PHE A 79 24.74 2.07 4.79
C PHE A 79 24.91 2.72 6.15
N SER A 80 26.13 3.05 6.62
CA SER A 80 26.35 3.69 7.92
C SER A 80 25.52 4.97 8.11
N TYR A 81 25.33 5.76 7.04
CA TYR A 81 24.48 6.95 7.02
C TYR A 81 23.01 6.65 6.77
N THR A 82 22.68 5.80 5.78
CA THR A 82 21.30 5.46 5.44
C THR A 82 21.16 4.11 4.72
N ALA A 83 20.15 3.34 5.10
CA ALA A 83 19.77 2.15 4.32
C ALA A 83 19.18 2.49 2.95
N TYR A 84 18.56 3.66 2.80
CA TYR A 84 17.78 4.07 1.62
C TYR A 84 18.29 5.41 1.07
N PRO A 85 19.46 5.43 0.42
CA PRO A 85 19.99 6.67 -0.13
C PRO A 85 19.10 7.21 -1.25
N THR A 86 18.94 8.54 -1.27
CA THR A 86 18.20 9.25 -2.33
C THR A 86 19.00 9.30 -3.64
N ASN A 87 18.36 9.67 -4.76
CA ASN A 87 19.08 9.82 -6.03
C ASN A 87 20.20 10.87 -5.94
N GLN A 88 20.00 11.95 -5.16
CA GLN A 88 21.01 12.99 -4.96
C GLN A 88 22.22 12.48 -4.18
N GLN A 89 21.97 11.70 -3.12
CA GLN A 89 23.03 11.05 -2.35
C GLN A 89 23.80 10.02 -3.20
N ILE A 90 23.09 9.25 -4.03
CA ILE A 90 23.72 8.31 -4.97
C ILE A 90 24.58 9.05 -5.99
N LEU A 91 24.11 10.19 -6.50
CA LEU A 91 24.88 11.04 -7.40
C LEU A 91 26.15 11.56 -6.72
N SER A 92 26.07 12.09 -5.49
CA SER A 92 27.24 12.60 -4.78
C SER A 92 28.31 11.54 -4.52
N VAL A 93 27.91 10.28 -4.27
CA VAL A 93 28.87 9.16 -4.16
C VAL A 93 29.55 8.88 -5.49
N ALA A 94 28.78 8.85 -6.58
CA ALA A 94 29.33 8.60 -7.91
C ALA A 94 30.30 9.71 -8.34
N GLU A 95 29.98 10.97 -8.04
CA GLU A 95 30.84 12.13 -8.27
C GLU A 95 32.14 12.02 -7.48
N ALA A 96 32.07 11.76 -6.17
CA ALA A 96 33.25 11.58 -5.34
C ALA A 96 34.16 10.45 -5.87
N LEU A 97 33.56 9.30 -6.24
CA LEU A 97 34.27 8.14 -6.76
C LEU A 97 35.01 8.45 -8.07
N VAL A 98 34.32 9.07 -9.03
CA VAL A 98 34.89 9.39 -10.34
C VAL A 98 35.85 10.57 -10.28
N SER A 99 35.67 11.49 -9.34
CA SER A 99 36.60 12.58 -9.08
C SER A 99 37.95 12.06 -8.56
N LYS A 100 37.93 11.14 -7.58
CA LYS A 100 39.17 10.50 -7.07
C LYS A 100 39.78 9.52 -8.07
N PHE A 101 38.95 8.80 -8.83
CA PHE A 101 39.40 7.80 -9.80
C PHE A 101 38.80 8.00 -11.20
N PRO A 102 39.37 8.92 -12.01
CA PRO A 102 38.90 9.19 -13.37
C PRO A 102 38.87 7.95 -14.27
N CYS A 103 39.76 6.96 -14.06
CA CYS A 103 39.78 5.71 -14.81
C CYS A 103 38.46 4.92 -14.72
N LEU A 104 37.65 5.17 -13.69
CA LEU A 104 36.36 4.52 -13.47
C LEU A 104 35.22 5.15 -14.28
N ARG A 105 35.43 6.27 -14.99
CA ARG A 105 34.38 6.87 -15.84
C ARG A 105 33.79 5.84 -16.79
N LYS A 106 32.45 5.81 -16.91
CA LYS A 106 31.80 4.89 -17.86
C LYS A 106 31.71 5.55 -19.25
N PRO A 107 32.30 4.95 -20.30
CA PRO A 107 32.21 5.48 -21.66
C PRO A 107 30.74 5.51 -22.14
N GLY A 108 30.38 6.56 -22.90
CA GLY A 108 29.04 6.71 -23.49
C GLY A 108 27.93 7.20 -22.55
N SER A 109 28.26 7.61 -21.31
CA SER A 109 27.33 8.25 -20.37
C SER A 109 27.60 9.75 -20.29
N PHE A 110 26.55 10.58 -20.22
CA PHE A 110 26.69 12.01 -19.85
C PHE A 110 27.49 12.10 -18.53
N ALA A 111 28.60 12.84 -18.53
CA ALA A 111 29.60 12.97 -17.46
C ALA A 111 30.28 11.67 -16.94
N GLY A 112 30.00 10.49 -17.53
CA GLY A 112 30.57 9.21 -17.07
C GLY A 112 30.02 8.65 -15.75
N LEU A 113 29.01 9.30 -15.14
CA LEU A 113 28.51 9.03 -13.79
C LEU A 113 27.30 8.07 -13.73
N TYR A 114 26.42 8.11 -14.73
CA TYR A 114 25.13 7.40 -14.71
C TYR A 114 25.30 5.89 -14.47
N GLY A 115 26.33 5.30 -15.08
CA GLY A 115 26.65 3.89 -14.88
C GLY A 115 26.92 3.52 -13.42
N TRP A 116 27.61 4.38 -12.68
CA TRP A 116 27.89 4.18 -11.26
C TRP A 116 26.65 4.41 -10.40
N GLN A 117 25.83 5.40 -10.72
CA GLN A 117 24.55 5.61 -10.02
C GLN A 117 23.68 4.36 -10.05
N GLN A 118 23.52 3.73 -11.22
CA GLN A 118 22.74 2.50 -11.35
C GLN A 118 23.37 1.33 -10.58
N ARG A 119 24.71 1.21 -10.62
CA ARG A 119 25.43 0.18 -9.84
C ARG A 119 25.27 0.36 -8.34
N ILE A 120 25.37 1.59 -7.84
CA ILE A 120 25.17 1.93 -6.42
C ILE A 120 23.72 1.63 -6.00
N LYS A 121 22.74 2.05 -6.80
CA LYS A 121 21.31 1.76 -6.54
C LYS A 121 21.04 0.26 -6.41
N ASN A 122 21.52 -0.51 -7.38
CA ASN A 122 21.38 -1.98 -7.38
C ASN A 122 22.15 -2.60 -6.21
N LYS A 123 23.34 -2.11 -5.90
CA LYS A 123 24.15 -2.59 -4.79
C LYS A 123 23.44 -2.39 -3.45
N MET A 124 22.90 -1.21 -3.20
CA MET A 124 22.18 -0.92 -1.95
C MET A 124 20.90 -1.74 -1.83
N HIS A 125 20.20 -2.00 -2.94
CA HIS A 125 19.07 -2.94 -2.95
C HIS A 125 19.49 -4.35 -2.49
N ASN A 126 20.56 -4.89 -3.09
CA ASN A 126 21.09 -6.21 -2.75
C ASN A 126 21.68 -6.26 -1.34
N TYR A 127 22.33 -5.19 -0.90
CA TYR A 127 22.92 -5.07 0.43
C TYR A 127 21.84 -5.14 1.50
N ARG A 128 20.75 -4.37 1.35
CA ARG A 128 19.57 -4.49 2.21
C ARG A 128 18.99 -5.91 2.20
N ALA A 129 18.86 -6.54 1.03
CA ALA A 129 18.36 -7.91 0.93
C ALA A 129 19.23 -8.94 1.66
N LYS A 130 20.56 -8.81 1.57
CA LYS A 130 21.53 -9.64 2.27
C LYS A 130 21.47 -9.45 3.79
N LEU A 131 21.25 -8.22 4.27
CA LEU A 131 21.12 -7.97 5.71
C LEU A 131 19.81 -8.54 6.27
N ARG A 132 18.71 -8.51 5.49
CA ARG A 132 17.44 -9.15 5.86
C ARG A 132 17.58 -10.64 6.14
N SER A 133 18.37 -11.37 5.32
CA SER A 133 18.47 -12.83 5.46
C SER A 133 19.30 -13.29 6.65
N ARG A 134 20.02 -12.38 7.33
CA ARG A 134 21.02 -12.73 8.35
C ARG A 134 20.54 -12.66 9.80
N LYS A 135 19.23 -12.50 10.08
CA LYS A 135 18.63 -12.41 11.44
C LYS A 135 19.19 -11.29 12.35
N TYR A 136 19.97 -10.35 11.84
CA TYR A 136 20.38 -9.16 12.60
C TYR A 136 19.27 -8.12 12.56
N SER A 137 18.89 -7.58 13.72
CA SER A 137 17.82 -6.60 13.81
C SER A 137 18.31 -5.22 13.36
N TYR A 138 17.88 -4.82 12.16
CA TYR A 138 17.99 -3.45 11.67
C TYR A 138 16.58 -2.89 11.56
N PRO A 139 16.11 -2.10 12.56
CA PRO A 139 14.72 -1.65 12.63
C PRO A 139 14.23 -0.99 11.33
N GLU A 140 15.07 -0.15 10.71
CA GLU A 140 14.79 0.53 9.44
C GLU A 140 14.60 -0.42 8.23
N ILE A 141 15.25 -1.59 8.26
CA ILE A 141 15.08 -2.62 7.23
C ILE A 141 13.85 -3.47 7.57
N GLU A 142 13.67 -3.84 8.84
CA GLU A 142 12.56 -4.68 9.33
C GLU A 142 11.19 -4.01 9.11
N ILE A 143 11.07 -2.72 9.45
CA ILE A 143 9.84 -1.93 9.23
C ILE A 143 9.44 -1.95 7.75
N ASN A 144 10.43 -1.90 6.84
CA ASN A 144 10.22 -1.92 5.40
C ASN A 144 10.07 -3.34 4.79
N THR A 145 9.98 -4.39 5.62
CA THR A 145 9.93 -5.79 5.16
C THR A 145 8.57 -6.46 5.25
N LEU A 146 7.47 -5.72 5.46
CA LEU A 146 6.09 -6.23 5.59
C LEU A 146 5.69 -7.27 4.51
N LYS A 147 6.09 -8.50 4.77
CA LYS A 147 5.60 -9.77 4.24
C LYS A 147 5.47 -10.70 5.43
N ARG A 148 4.69 -10.30 6.44
CA ARG A 148 4.14 -11.27 7.38
C ARG A 148 3.04 -12.02 6.63
N LYS A 149 3.38 -13.18 6.06
CA LYS A 149 2.37 -14.20 5.80
C LYS A 149 2.29 -15.05 7.06
N HIS A 150 1.19 -14.93 7.80
CA HIS A 150 0.87 -15.89 8.85
C HIS A 150 0.57 -17.25 8.18
N PRO A 151 0.99 -18.39 8.75
CA PRO A 151 0.77 -19.71 8.14
C PRO A 151 -0.71 -20.07 7.89
N GLY A 152 -1.66 -19.41 8.57
CA GLY A 152 -3.10 -19.65 8.44
C GLY A 152 -3.82 -18.95 7.27
N ASP A 153 -3.10 -18.27 6.37
CA ASP A 153 -3.68 -17.36 5.37
C ASP A 153 -3.77 -17.93 3.94
N ALA A 154 -3.73 -19.26 3.78
CA ALA A 154 -3.76 -19.95 2.50
C ALA A 154 -5.18 -20.03 1.91
N VAL A 155 -5.72 -18.90 1.44
CA VAL A 155 -6.96 -18.86 0.63
C VAL A 155 -6.61 -18.59 -0.85
N PRO A 156 -7.29 -19.24 -1.83
CA PRO A 156 -6.98 -19.13 -3.26
C PRO A 156 -7.01 -17.69 -3.82
N SER A 157 -7.79 -16.78 -3.23
CA SER A 157 -7.91 -15.37 -3.63
C SER A 157 -6.62 -14.55 -3.48
N LYS A 158 -5.61 -15.05 -2.73
CA LYS A 158 -4.30 -14.41 -2.59
C LYS A 158 -3.29 -14.77 -3.70
N ASN A 159 -3.68 -15.59 -4.68
CA ASN A 159 -2.86 -15.98 -5.85
C ASN A 159 -3.01 -15.03 -7.05
N ILE A 160 -3.83 -13.98 -6.94
CA ILE A 160 -3.83 -12.89 -7.91
C ILE A 160 -2.46 -12.21 -7.83
N LYS A 161 -1.74 -12.18 -8.96
CA LYS A 161 -0.44 -11.50 -9.06
C LYS A 161 -0.60 -10.06 -8.58
N LYS A 162 -0.01 -9.73 -7.43
CA LYS A 162 0.03 -8.36 -6.94
C LYS A 162 0.67 -7.47 -8.02
N PRO A 163 0.08 -6.32 -8.37
CA PRO A 163 0.71 -5.37 -9.27
C PRO A 163 2.11 -5.04 -8.75
N LYS A 164 3.13 -5.23 -9.59
CA LYS A 164 4.51 -4.84 -9.28
C LYS A 164 4.58 -3.31 -9.39
N LYS A 165 4.72 -2.64 -8.25
CA LYS A 165 4.86 -1.18 -8.06
C LYS A 165 3.53 -0.43 -8.09
N ALA A 166 2.97 -0.20 -6.91
CA ALA A 166 2.31 1.07 -6.60
C ALA A 166 3.19 1.75 -5.54
N GLU A 167 3.17 3.08 -5.46
CA GLU A 167 3.84 3.84 -4.39
C GLU A 167 3.08 3.62 -3.07
N VAL A 168 3.24 2.43 -2.48
CA VAL A 168 2.35 1.91 -1.44
C VAL A 168 2.44 2.68 -0.11
N ASN A 169 3.45 3.51 0.10
CA ASN A 169 3.69 4.26 1.34
C ASN A 169 3.74 5.78 1.12
N TYR A 170 2.90 6.33 0.25
CA TYR A 170 2.77 7.78 0.14
C TYR A 170 2.24 8.38 1.45
N LEU A 171 3.05 9.26 2.07
CA LEU A 171 2.71 10.08 3.22
C LEU A 171 2.56 11.53 2.74
N PRO A 172 1.33 12.05 2.59
CA PRO A 172 1.14 13.44 2.22
C PRO A 172 1.61 14.36 3.37
N PRO A 173 2.21 15.53 3.06
CA PRO A 173 2.52 16.52 4.08
C PRO A 173 1.24 17.02 4.77
N HIS A 174 1.38 17.51 6.01
CA HIS A 174 0.27 18.18 6.67
C HIS A 174 -0.12 19.46 5.91
N PRO A 175 -1.41 19.86 5.96
CA PRO A 175 -1.84 21.15 5.42
C PRO A 175 -1.05 22.32 6.03
N THR A 176 -0.88 23.41 5.27
CA THR A 176 -0.13 24.58 5.73
C THR A 176 -0.70 25.12 7.04
N GLY A 177 0.15 25.24 8.07
CA GLY A 177 -0.24 25.74 9.40
C GLY A 177 -0.77 24.68 10.36
N GLU A 178 -0.86 23.41 9.95
CA GLU A 178 -1.31 22.32 10.80
C GLU A 178 -0.12 21.49 11.35
N SER A 179 -0.19 21.13 12.63
CA SER A 179 0.73 20.20 13.30
C SER A 179 0.02 18.89 13.63
N GLN A 180 0.77 17.88 14.09
CA GLN A 180 0.16 16.61 14.52
C GLN A 180 -0.83 16.82 15.67
N GLU A 181 -0.54 17.75 16.59
CA GLU A 181 -1.40 18.09 17.72
C GLU A 181 -2.68 18.79 17.27
N THR A 182 -2.61 19.71 16.30
CA THR A 182 -3.82 20.39 15.78
C THR A 182 -4.72 19.41 15.03
N LEU A 183 -4.13 18.49 14.26
CA LEU A 183 -4.88 17.43 13.57
C LEU A 183 -5.50 16.41 14.53
N GLU A 184 -4.86 16.13 15.67
CA GLU A 184 -5.44 15.29 16.71
C GLU A 184 -6.65 15.97 17.38
N LYS A 185 -6.60 17.30 17.57
CA LYS A 185 -7.77 18.07 18.04
C LYS A 185 -8.92 18.00 17.01
N GLU A 186 -8.62 18.18 15.73
CA GLU A 186 -9.61 18.05 14.65
C GLU A 186 -10.26 16.65 14.62
N ARG A 187 -9.49 15.59 14.89
CA ARG A 187 -10.00 14.22 15.01
C ARG A 187 -10.97 14.07 16.19
N LEU A 188 -10.66 14.66 17.34
CA LEU A 188 -11.56 14.62 18.50
C LEU A 188 -12.88 15.34 18.20
N GLU A 189 -12.82 16.49 17.54
CA GLU A 189 -14.02 17.20 17.08
C GLU A 189 -14.81 16.38 16.05
N LEU A 190 -14.11 15.70 15.12
CA LEU A 190 -14.75 14.80 14.14
C LEU A 190 -15.58 13.70 14.82
N ILE A 191 -15.10 13.12 15.93
CA ILE A 191 -15.89 12.12 16.69
C ILE A 191 -17.22 12.71 17.15
N PHE A 192 -17.21 13.95 17.64
CA PHE A 192 -18.42 14.64 18.06
C PHE A 192 -19.34 14.94 16.86
N GLU A 193 -18.79 15.38 15.73
CA GLU A 193 -19.58 15.73 14.54
C GLU A 193 -20.35 14.54 13.96
N ILE A 194 -19.84 13.32 14.10
CA ILE A 194 -20.53 12.09 13.64
C ILE A 194 -21.82 11.82 14.42
N THR A 195 -21.90 12.28 15.67
CA THR A 195 -23.10 12.09 16.51
C THR A 195 -24.25 13.03 16.15
N LYS A 196 -23.98 14.06 15.36
CA LYS A 196 -24.95 15.10 14.98
C LYS A 196 -25.65 14.76 13.67
N LYS A 197 -26.90 15.22 13.52
CA LYS A 197 -27.67 15.07 12.28
C LYS A 197 -27.22 16.10 11.24
N ASN A 198 -27.27 15.72 9.96
CA ASN A 198 -27.01 16.59 8.79
C ASN A 198 -25.59 17.19 8.68
N ASN A 199 -24.58 16.57 9.28
CA ASN A 199 -23.19 17.08 9.28
C ASN A 199 -22.29 16.45 8.22
N ALA A 200 -22.86 15.84 7.17
CA ALA A 200 -22.09 15.13 6.14
C ALA A 200 -20.98 15.97 5.51
N LYS A 201 -21.26 17.26 5.21
CA LYS A 201 -20.27 18.19 4.66
C LYS A 201 -19.13 18.48 5.64
N ILE A 202 -19.47 18.78 6.90
CA ILE A 202 -18.49 19.04 7.96
C ILE A 202 -17.60 17.81 8.20
N ILE A 203 -18.21 16.62 8.23
CA ILE A 203 -17.49 15.35 8.34
C ILE A 203 -16.53 15.18 7.16
N ALA A 204 -16.98 15.45 5.93
CA ALA A 204 -16.12 15.35 4.74
C ALA A 204 -14.94 16.34 4.77
N ASP A 205 -15.17 17.58 5.19
CA ASP A 205 -14.14 18.61 5.31
C ASP A 205 -13.12 18.25 6.38
N LYS A 206 -13.58 17.82 7.56
CA LYS A 206 -12.70 17.35 8.66
C LYS A 206 -11.94 16.09 8.28
N MET A 207 -12.58 15.15 7.59
CA MET A 207 -11.91 13.96 7.05
C MET A 207 -10.83 14.36 6.04
N ASN A 208 -11.09 15.32 5.16
CA ASN A 208 -10.10 15.81 4.21
C ASN A 208 -8.90 16.45 4.94
N LYS A 209 -9.16 17.33 5.91
CA LYS A 209 -8.14 18.01 6.71
C LYS A 209 -7.23 17.03 7.45
N THR A 210 -7.80 15.94 7.97
CA THR A 210 -7.10 14.94 8.78
C THR A 210 -6.51 13.77 7.99
N PHE A 211 -6.57 13.82 6.64
CA PHE A 211 -6.08 12.75 5.77
C PHE A 211 -4.60 12.40 6.02
N SER A 212 -3.73 13.40 6.17
CA SER A 212 -2.30 13.18 6.41
C SER A 212 -2.02 12.46 7.73
N SER A 213 -2.69 12.86 8.82
CA SER A 213 -2.58 12.19 10.12
C SER A 213 -3.06 10.74 10.07
N ARG A 214 -4.23 10.48 9.45
CA ARG A 214 -4.71 9.10 9.21
C ARG A 214 -3.72 8.27 8.42
N ARG A 215 -3.15 8.84 7.35
CA ARG A 215 -2.25 8.11 6.48
C ARG A 215 -0.95 7.74 7.19
N VAL A 216 -0.42 8.64 8.01
CA VAL A 216 0.72 8.36 8.89
C VAL A 216 0.39 7.23 9.85
N GLU A 217 -0.79 7.24 10.47
CA GLU A 217 -1.23 6.20 11.41
C GLU A 217 -1.33 4.81 10.76
N VAL A 218 -1.98 4.72 9.60
CA VAL A 218 -2.14 3.48 8.84
C VAL A 218 -0.79 2.91 8.41
N VAL A 219 0.07 3.76 7.83
CA VAL A 219 1.38 3.33 7.30
C VAL A 219 2.36 3.00 8.42
N SER A 220 2.36 3.76 9.51
CA SER A 220 3.39 3.65 10.55
C SER A 220 3.04 2.68 11.67
N LEU A 221 1.76 2.64 12.09
CA LEU A 221 1.32 1.83 13.22
C LEU A 221 0.65 0.53 12.77
N SER A 222 0.13 0.49 11.54
CA SER A 222 -0.64 -0.65 10.99
C SER A 222 -1.65 -1.23 12.00
N PRO A 223 -2.55 -0.39 12.54
CA PRO A 223 -3.48 -0.82 13.58
C PRO A 223 -4.43 -1.92 13.06
N SER A 224 -4.96 -2.74 13.97
CA SER A 224 -6.04 -3.66 13.61
C SER A 224 -7.28 -2.88 13.16
N VAL A 225 -8.12 -3.51 12.32
CA VAL A 225 -9.37 -2.90 11.82
C VAL A 225 -10.24 -2.37 12.98
N GLY A 226 -10.37 -3.15 14.06
CA GLY A 226 -11.18 -2.77 15.22
C GLY A 226 -10.66 -1.49 15.88
N VAL A 227 -9.36 -1.45 16.20
CA VAL A 227 -8.71 -0.28 16.80
C VAL A 227 -8.79 0.94 15.87
N PHE A 228 -8.60 0.74 14.57
CA PHE A 228 -8.66 1.83 13.60
C PHE A 228 -10.08 2.37 13.43
N LYS A 229 -11.09 1.49 13.47
CA LYS A 229 -12.51 1.85 13.43
C LYS A 229 -12.95 2.65 14.65
N GLU A 230 -12.48 2.27 15.84
CA GLU A 230 -12.73 3.02 17.06
C GLU A 230 -12.14 4.44 16.99
N ARG A 231 -10.95 4.56 16.40
CA ARG A 231 -10.23 5.83 16.29
C ARG A 231 -10.75 6.73 15.17
N TRP A 232 -11.22 6.15 14.06
CA TRP A 232 -11.72 6.86 12.87
C TRP A 232 -13.10 6.35 12.41
N PRO A 233 -14.15 6.46 13.23
CA PRO A 233 -15.46 5.89 12.92
C PRO A 233 -16.09 6.47 11.65
N ALA A 234 -15.86 7.76 11.35
CA ALA A 234 -16.34 8.40 10.12
C ALA A 234 -15.81 7.73 8.85
N LEU A 235 -14.58 7.20 8.90
CA LEU A 235 -13.97 6.54 7.76
C LEU A 235 -14.75 5.30 7.31
N PHE A 236 -15.51 4.67 8.21
CA PHE A 236 -16.26 3.45 7.93
C PHE A 236 -17.67 3.72 7.39
N THR A 237 -17.96 4.97 7.02
CA THR A 237 -19.14 5.33 6.23
C THR A 237 -18.84 5.17 4.75
N GLU A 238 -19.84 4.78 3.96
CA GLU A 238 -19.68 4.55 2.52
C GLU A 238 -19.10 5.77 1.78
N ALA A 239 -19.65 6.96 2.05
CA ALA A 239 -19.20 8.21 1.46
C ALA A 239 -17.71 8.48 1.75
N GLN A 240 -17.26 8.26 2.99
CA GLN A 240 -15.87 8.51 3.35
C GLN A 240 -14.91 7.43 2.86
N ILE A 241 -15.36 6.18 2.71
CA ILE A 241 -14.54 5.12 2.08
C ILE A 241 -14.25 5.47 0.62
N LYS A 242 -15.29 5.88 -0.13
CA LYS A 242 -15.14 6.30 -1.53
C LYS A 242 -14.17 7.47 -1.65
N GLU A 243 -14.32 8.45 -0.77
CA GLU A 243 -13.50 9.65 -0.78
C GLU A 243 -12.06 9.38 -0.30
N GLU A 244 -11.85 8.52 0.68
CA GLU A 244 -10.50 8.12 1.12
C GLU A 244 -9.75 7.36 0.03
N PHE A 245 -10.44 6.45 -0.69
CA PHE A 245 -9.87 5.80 -1.86
C PHE A 245 -9.46 6.83 -2.91
N ARG A 246 -10.30 7.84 -3.16
CA ARG A 246 -10.00 8.92 -4.11
C ARG A 246 -8.81 9.75 -3.65
N ARG A 247 -8.67 10.06 -2.35
CA ARG A 247 -7.51 10.77 -1.79
C ARG A 247 -6.20 9.99 -1.99
N ILE A 248 -6.24 8.66 -1.88
CA ILE A 248 -5.05 7.80 -2.02
C ILE A 248 -4.69 7.58 -3.49
N THR A 249 -5.68 7.28 -4.32
CA THR A 249 -5.45 6.80 -5.70
C THR A 249 -5.63 7.89 -6.75
N THR A 250 -6.21 9.04 -6.38
CA THR A 250 -6.69 10.11 -7.28
C THR A 250 -7.82 9.70 -8.23
N VAL A 251 -8.34 8.47 -8.07
CA VAL A 251 -9.33 7.86 -8.98
C VAL A 251 -10.66 7.70 -8.27
N SER A 252 -11.75 8.01 -8.98
CA SER A 252 -13.11 7.72 -8.51
C SER A 252 -13.35 6.21 -8.47
N LEU A 253 -13.55 5.70 -7.26
CA LEU A 253 -13.76 4.27 -7.02
C LEU A 253 -14.95 3.71 -7.78
N GLU A 254 -16.13 4.30 -7.54
CA GLU A 254 -17.39 3.76 -8.03
C GLU A 254 -17.46 3.83 -9.55
N GLU A 255 -17.14 5.00 -10.13
CA GLU A 255 -17.14 5.20 -11.57
C GLU A 255 -16.14 4.26 -12.26
N THR A 256 -14.94 4.10 -11.69
CA THR A 256 -13.91 3.23 -12.26
C THR A 256 -14.30 1.77 -12.15
N PHE A 257 -14.82 1.34 -10.99
CA PHE A 257 -15.28 -0.02 -10.79
C PHE A 257 -16.40 -0.36 -11.76
N MET A 258 -17.44 0.48 -11.85
CA MET A 258 -18.58 0.25 -12.73
C MET A 258 -18.17 0.22 -14.21
N ARG A 259 -17.30 1.15 -14.63
CA ARG A 259 -16.77 1.17 -15.99
C ARG A 259 -15.97 -0.10 -16.32
N LYS A 260 -15.11 -0.55 -15.41
CA LYS A 260 -14.33 -1.78 -15.61
C LYS A 260 -15.20 -3.03 -15.57
N LEU A 261 -16.22 -3.06 -14.72
CA LEU A 261 -17.19 -4.13 -14.68
C LEU A 261 -17.89 -4.26 -16.04
N ASP A 262 -18.37 -3.15 -16.60
CA ASP A 262 -19.00 -3.13 -17.92
C ASP A 262 -18.04 -3.57 -19.03
N GLU A 263 -16.79 -3.09 -19.01
CA GLU A 263 -15.73 -3.43 -19.97
C GLU A 263 -15.44 -4.93 -20.01
N TYR A 264 -15.37 -5.58 -18.84
CA TYR A 264 -15.03 -7.00 -18.73
C TYR A 264 -16.24 -7.95 -18.76
N THR A 265 -17.46 -7.43 -18.61
CA THR A 265 -18.70 -8.22 -18.62
C THR A 265 -18.77 -9.16 -19.83
N PRO A 266 -18.57 -8.73 -21.09
CA PRO A 266 -18.69 -9.65 -22.24
C PRO A 266 -17.66 -10.78 -22.22
N GLY A 267 -16.47 -10.55 -21.65
CA GLY A 267 -15.46 -11.59 -21.46
C GLY A 267 -15.88 -12.61 -20.41
N LEU A 268 -16.46 -12.15 -19.31
CA LEU A 268 -16.99 -13.01 -18.25
C LEU A 268 -18.17 -13.86 -18.75
N MET A 269 -19.09 -13.28 -19.52
CA MET A 269 -20.21 -14.01 -20.15
C MET A 269 -19.74 -15.12 -21.09
N ARG A 270 -18.54 -14.99 -21.67
CA ARG A 270 -17.95 -15.98 -22.60
C ARG A 270 -17.13 -17.07 -21.89
N ALA A 271 -16.91 -16.99 -20.59
CA ALA A 271 -16.18 -17.99 -19.82
C ALA A 271 -17.00 -19.29 -19.70
N LYS A 272 -17.02 -20.10 -20.77
CA LYS A 272 -17.89 -21.28 -20.93
C LYS A 272 -17.27 -22.60 -20.45
N GLY A 273 -16.15 -22.60 -19.73
CA GLY A 273 -15.40 -23.80 -19.37
C GLY A 273 -15.27 -24.06 -17.86
N GLY A 274 -15.26 -25.34 -17.48
CA GLY A 274 -14.99 -25.80 -16.12
C GLY A 274 -16.16 -25.67 -15.13
N ALA A 275 -15.96 -26.16 -13.90
CA ALA A 275 -17.00 -26.20 -12.86
C ALA A 275 -17.55 -24.82 -12.48
N ALA A 276 -16.73 -23.76 -12.54
CA ALA A 276 -17.16 -22.39 -12.28
C ALA A 276 -18.08 -21.85 -13.39
N GLY A 277 -17.76 -22.10 -14.66
CA GLY A 277 -18.60 -21.71 -15.79
C GLY A 277 -19.97 -22.38 -15.75
N CYS A 278 -20.05 -23.66 -15.34
CA CYS A 278 -21.33 -24.36 -15.17
C CYS A 278 -22.21 -23.75 -14.07
N LYS A 279 -21.61 -23.28 -12.96
CA LYS A 279 -22.35 -22.61 -11.87
C LYS A 279 -22.84 -21.22 -12.26
N MET A 280 -22.12 -20.53 -13.14
CA MET A 280 -22.49 -19.20 -13.61
C MET A 280 -23.56 -19.24 -14.72
N ARG A 281 -23.64 -20.30 -15.54
CA ARG A 281 -24.58 -20.44 -16.66
C ARG A 281 -26.03 -20.05 -16.32
N PRO A 282 -26.68 -20.57 -15.25
CA PRO A 282 -28.05 -20.20 -14.93
C PRO A 282 -28.26 -18.69 -14.67
N LEU A 283 -27.27 -18.04 -14.04
CA LEU A 283 -27.30 -16.59 -13.78
C LEU A 283 -27.07 -15.78 -15.07
N LEU A 284 -26.20 -16.27 -15.95
CA LEU A 284 -25.91 -15.67 -17.25
C LEU A 284 -27.05 -15.87 -18.26
N ASP A 285 -27.78 -16.99 -18.18
CA ASP A 285 -28.94 -17.30 -19.02
C ASP A 285 -30.14 -16.44 -18.59
N THR A 286 -30.37 -16.28 -17.27
CA THR A 286 -31.34 -15.32 -16.73
C THR A 286 -31.05 -13.89 -17.20
N LEU A 287 -29.77 -13.52 -17.36
CA LEU A 287 -29.35 -12.23 -17.93
C LEU A 287 -29.64 -12.10 -19.42
N ASN A 288 -29.61 -13.18 -20.19
CA ASN A 288 -29.96 -13.16 -21.62
C ASN A 288 -31.49 -13.11 -21.79
N ASP A 289 -32.24 -13.87 -20.97
CA ASP A 289 -33.70 -13.94 -21.03
C ASP A 289 -34.39 -12.62 -20.61
N ILE A 290 -33.81 -11.87 -19.68
CA ILE A 290 -34.35 -10.55 -19.27
C ILE A 290 -34.08 -9.47 -20.34
N PHE A 291 -33.18 -9.72 -21.31
CA PHE A 291 -32.62 -8.70 -22.22
C PHE A 291 -32.70 -9.06 -23.71
N GLU A 292 -33.44 -10.10 -24.10
CA GLU A 292 -33.87 -10.22 -25.49
C GLU A 292 -34.54 -8.89 -25.89
N PRO A 293 -34.07 -8.23 -26.97
CA PRO A 293 -34.63 -6.94 -27.36
C PRO A 293 -36.07 -7.16 -27.79
N THR A 294 -37.01 -6.92 -26.89
CA THR A 294 -38.42 -6.77 -27.25
C THR A 294 -38.49 -5.58 -28.18
N GLN A 295 -38.48 -5.85 -29.49
CA GLN A 295 -38.70 -4.89 -30.55
C GLN A 295 -40.15 -4.41 -30.50
N HIS A 296 -40.60 -3.73 -29.44
CA HIS A 296 -41.90 -3.09 -29.45
C HIS A 296 -41.92 -1.76 -28.68
N LEU A 297 -42.09 -0.72 -29.51
CA LEU A 297 -42.82 0.52 -29.30
C LEU A 297 -42.05 1.73 -28.74
N SER A 298 -41.81 2.62 -29.72
CA SER A 298 -41.63 4.07 -29.65
C SER A 298 -42.38 4.76 -28.51
N GLY A 299 -41.62 5.29 -27.55
CA GLY A 299 -42.09 6.27 -26.57
C GLY A 299 -40.89 7.09 -26.10
N GLU A 300 -40.64 8.22 -26.77
CA GLU A 300 -39.57 9.14 -26.38
C GLU A 300 -39.96 9.86 -25.09
N GLY A 301 -39.26 9.55 -23.98
CA GLY A 301 -39.46 10.20 -22.70
C GLY A 301 -38.54 9.67 -21.60
N ALA A 302 -38.47 10.39 -20.48
CA ALA A 302 -37.66 10.07 -19.29
C ALA A 302 -37.91 8.65 -18.71
N GLY A 303 -39.02 8.00 -19.07
CA GLY A 303 -39.28 6.60 -18.74
C GLY A 303 -38.30 5.61 -19.40
N PHE A 304 -37.87 5.88 -20.64
CA PHE A 304 -36.93 5.01 -21.37
C PHE A 304 -35.51 5.06 -20.77
N THR A 305 -35.05 6.23 -20.32
CA THR A 305 -33.74 6.38 -19.68
C THR A 305 -33.72 5.79 -18.26
N LEU A 306 -34.81 5.94 -17.49
CA LEU A 306 -34.95 5.32 -16.18
C LEU A 306 -35.00 3.79 -16.28
N ASP A 307 -35.72 3.26 -17.26
CA ASP A 307 -35.80 1.83 -17.52
C ASP A 307 -34.44 1.27 -17.96
N ARG A 308 -33.73 1.97 -18.86
CA ARG A 308 -32.36 1.61 -19.24
C ARG A 308 -31.39 1.61 -18.06
N HIS A 309 -31.49 2.57 -17.14
CA HIS A 309 -30.64 2.63 -15.96
C HIS A 309 -30.94 1.49 -14.96
N ARG A 310 -32.22 1.18 -14.74
CA ARG A 310 -32.65 0.04 -13.93
C ARG A 310 -32.15 -1.29 -14.51
N THR A 311 -32.26 -1.42 -15.82
CA THR A 311 -31.83 -2.58 -16.59
C THR A 311 -30.30 -2.73 -16.56
N LEU A 312 -29.53 -1.66 -16.76
CA LEU A 312 -28.07 -1.67 -16.56
C LEU A 312 -27.66 -2.03 -15.12
N ARG A 313 -28.39 -1.55 -14.10
CA ARG A 313 -28.14 -1.92 -12.70
C ARG A 313 -28.31 -3.42 -12.47
N LYS A 314 -29.45 -3.98 -12.89
CA LYS A 314 -29.71 -5.44 -12.80
C LYS A 314 -28.63 -6.27 -13.50
N LYS A 315 -28.13 -5.78 -14.64
CA LYS A 315 -27.04 -6.43 -15.36
C LYS A 315 -25.76 -6.48 -14.53
N ARG A 316 -25.36 -5.35 -13.96
CA ARG A 316 -24.16 -5.25 -13.11
C ARG A 316 -24.28 -6.12 -11.86
N ASP A 317 -25.44 -6.14 -11.21
CA ASP A 317 -25.69 -6.97 -10.03
C ASP A 317 -25.47 -8.46 -10.31
N ALA A 318 -26.03 -8.96 -11.41
CA ALA A 318 -25.86 -10.35 -11.80
C ALA A 318 -24.41 -10.69 -12.18
N VAL A 319 -23.68 -9.77 -12.83
CA VAL A 319 -22.25 -9.94 -13.14
C VAL A 319 -21.42 -10.00 -11.85
N VAL A 320 -21.72 -9.15 -10.86
CA VAL A 320 -21.06 -9.17 -9.54
C VAL A 320 -21.32 -10.51 -8.83
N CYS A 321 -22.57 -10.99 -8.82
CA CYS A 321 -22.90 -12.31 -8.26
C CYS A 321 -22.16 -13.45 -8.98
N CYS A 322 -22.02 -13.37 -10.30
CA CYS A 322 -21.23 -14.32 -11.08
C CYS A 322 -19.74 -14.26 -10.69
N LEU A 323 -19.19 -13.07 -10.45
CA LEU A 323 -17.80 -12.87 -10.04
C LEU A 323 -17.52 -13.47 -8.65
N ILE A 324 -18.44 -13.28 -7.68
CA ILE A 324 -18.33 -13.87 -6.34
C ILE A 324 -18.26 -15.40 -6.44
N ASN A 325 -19.16 -16.01 -7.22
CA ASN A 325 -19.18 -17.44 -7.47
C ASN A 325 -17.91 -17.93 -8.18
N TYR A 326 -17.41 -17.16 -9.16
CA TYR A 326 -16.18 -17.47 -9.88
C TYR A 326 -14.94 -17.46 -8.96
N LEU A 327 -14.89 -16.51 -8.02
CA LEU A 327 -13.81 -16.39 -7.03
C LEU A 327 -13.91 -17.43 -5.91
N GLY A 328 -15.01 -18.19 -5.85
CA GLY A 328 -15.25 -19.20 -4.81
C GLY A 328 -15.55 -18.58 -3.44
N GLU A 329 -15.95 -17.31 -3.40
CA GLU A 329 -16.33 -16.64 -2.17
C GLU A 329 -17.80 -16.95 -1.84
N ARG A 330 -18.13 -17.13 -0.55
CA ARG A 330 -19.53 -17.39 -0.15
C ARG A 330 -20.28 -16.07 -0.21
N GLN A 331 -21.44 -16.07 -0.86
CA GLN A 331 -22.31 -14.92 -0.93
C GLN A 331 -22.57 -14.33 0.48
N GLU A 332 -22.86 -15.20 1.44
CA GLU A 332 -23.12 -14.86 2.85
C GLU A 332 -21.97 -14.11 3.54
N ASP A 333 -20.71 -14.41 3.20
CA ASP A 333 -19.54 -13.77 3.82
C ASP A 333 -19.35 -12.33 3.35
N LEU A 334 -19.83 -11.98 2.15
CA LEU A 334 -19.71 -10.63 1.60
C LEU A 334 -20.83 -9.69 2.02
N PHE A 335 -22.01 -10.19 2.39
CA PHE A 335 -23.19 -9.36 2.66
C PHE A 335 -23.57 -9.25 4.15
N HIS A 336 -22.67 -9.63 5.08
CA HIS A 336 -23.09 -9.91 6.45
C HIS A 336 -23.30 -8.71 7.39
N ASP A 337 -23.09 -7.45 6.97
CA ASP A 337 -23.10 -6.29 7.89
C ASP A 337 -23.93 -5.07 7.41
N CYS A 338 -25.12 -5.30 6.84
CA CYS A 338 -26.07 -4.22 6.50
C CYS A 338 -27.45 -4.37 7.17
N GLN A 339 -27.53 -4.91 8.39
CA GLN A 339 -28.76 -4.83 9.19
C GLN A 339 -28.57 -3.81 10.32
N PRO A 340 -29.29 -2.66 10.32
CA PRO A 340 -29.51 -1.95 11.57
C PRO A 340 -30.25 -2.90 12.50
N LYS A 341 -29.68 -3.18 13.67
CA LYS A 341 -30.33 -3.99 14.70
C LYS A 341 -31.68 -3.35 15.05
N GLY A 342 -32.76 -4.03 14.68
CA GLY A 342 -34.11 -3.74 15.11
C GLY A 342 -35.01 -3.20 14.00
N LEU A 343 -35.52 -4.09 13.14
CA LEU A 343 -36.90 -4.11 12.63
C LEU A 343 -37.09 -5.40 11.80
N ALA A 344 -38.24 -6.05 11.98
CA ALA A 344 -38.59 -7.35 11.43
C ALA A 344 -38.64 -7.36 9.88
N PRO A 345 -38.51 -8.53 9.22
CA PRO A 345 -38.25 -8.61 7.79
C PRO A 345 -39.52 -8.36 6.97
N ILE A 346 -39.48 -7.40 6.07
CA ILE A 346 -40.41 -7.31 4.94
C ILE A 346 -39.63 -7.76 3.70
N LEU A 347 -40.10 -8.86 3.10
CA LEU A 347 -39.57 -9.36 1.83
C LEU A 347 -39.69 -8.27 0.75
N GLY A 348 -38.56 -7.99 0.11
CA GLY A 348 -38.53 -7.34 -1.21
C GLY A 348 -37.88 -5.96 -1.25
N THR A 349 -36.54 -5.90 -1.15
CA THR A 349 -35.66 -4.86 -1.74
C THR A 349 -34.18 -5.20 -1.50
N ALA A 350 -33.71 -6.33 -2.04
CA ALA A 350 -32.30 -6.75 -1.91
C ALA A 350 -31.36 -6.14 -2.97
N GLY A 351 -31.70 -4.97 -3.56
CA GLY A 351 -31.02 -4.41 -4.73
C GLY A 351 -30.12 -3.19 -4.47
N GLU A 352 -30.10 -2.64 -3.25
CA GLU A 352 -29.31 -1.42 -2.96
C GLU A 352 -28.17 -1.67 -1.97
N HIS A 353 -28.30 -2.65 -1.07
CA HIS A 353 -27.36 -2.83 0.04
C HIS A 353 -26.27 -3.88 -0.21
N GLY A 354 -26.38 -4.63 -1.31
CA GLY A 354 -25.47 -5.73 -1.63
C GLY A 354 -24.10 -5.23 -2.12
N ASN A 355 -24.09 -4.48 -3.22
CA ASN A 355 -22.84 -4.01 -3.84
C ASN A 355 -21.98 -3.15 -2.91
N ASP A 356 -22.59 -2.52 -1.91
CA ASP A 356 -21.94 -1.68 -0.90
C ASP A 356 -20.95 -2.43 0.01
N CYS A 357 -21.16 -3.72 0.25
CA CYS A 357 -20.43 -4.45 1.28
C CYS A 357 -19.11 -5.05 0.75
N ILE A 358 -19.11 -5.51 -0.51
CA ILE A 358 -17.94 -6.02 -1.25
C ILE A 358 -16.87 -4.93 -1.40
N ILE A 359 -17.34 -3.72 -1.71
CA ILE A 359 -16.54 -2.52 -1.87
C ILE A 359 -15.89 -2.17 -0.53
N LYS A 360 -16.65 -2.20 0.58
CA LYS A 360 -16.14 -1.91 1.93
C LYS A 360 -15.00 -2.83 2.34
N GLU A 361 -15.15 -4.16 2.23
CA GLU A 361 -14.13 -5.09 2.72
C GLU A 361 -12.88 -5.15 1.82
N SER A 362 -13.06 -5.08 0.50
CA SER A 362 -11.95 -5.03 -0.47
C SER A 362 -11.18 -3.71 -0.37
N LEU A 363 -11.86 -2.60 -0.09
CA LEU A 363 -11.21 -1.31 0.16
C LEU A 363 -10.60 -1.21 1.52
N LEU A 364 -11.16 -1.84 2.55
CA LEU A 364 -10.50 -2.00 3.83
C LEU A 364 -9.22 -2.82 3.70
N LYS A 365 -9.23 -3.86 2.86
CA LYS A 365 -8.00 -4.56 2.47
C LYS A 365 -7.06 -3.65 1.67
N ILE A 366 -7.53 -2.75 0.80
CA ILE A 366 -6.64 -1.79 0.10
C ILE A 366 -6.09 -0.71 1.06
N LEU A 367 -6.90 -0.24 2.01
CA LEU A 367 -6.56 0.76 3.03
C LEU A 367 -5.61 0.19 4.09
N LEU A 368 -5.70 -1.11 4.41
CA LEU A 368 -4.93 -1.75 5.50
C LEU A 368 -3.90 -2.80 5.04
N SER A 369 -3.94 -3.31 3.80
CA SER A 369 -2.99 -4.32 3.30
C SER A 369 -1.79 -3.73 2.54
N HIS A 370 -1.50 -2.46 2.81
CA HIS A 370 -0.51 -1.66 2.09
C HIS A 370 0.33 -0.83 3.05
#